data_AF-R6DEP5-F1
#
_entry.id   AF-R6DEP5-F1
#
_cell.length_a   1.000
_cell.length_b   1.000
_cell.length_c   1.000
_cell.angle_alpha   90.00
_cell.angle_beta   90.00
_cell.angle_gamma   90.00
#
_symmetry.space_group_name_H-M   'P 1'
#
loop_
_entity.id
_entity.type
_entity.pdbx_description
1 polymer ?
#
loop_
_entity_poly.entity_id
_entity_poly.type
_entity_poly.pdbx_seq_one_letter_code
_entity_poly.pdbx_strand_id
1 'polypeptide(L)'
;MPCSESPLNDTPEDSEGIVKGMNLGVRKTYVSKEDLMKLYPLRQASTEHEKPLARLYRMEPEDCYTIGEVSEKFQIDDSTVYMHIRKYSIPTRQIGNYVYVPKREIDNLYKDIVL
;
A
#
# COMPACT_ATOMS: atom_id res chain seq x y z
N MET A 1 53.44 26.83 -35.65
CA MET A 1 52.60 25.94 -36.48
C MET A 1 53.53 24.94 -37.15
N PRO A 2 53.24 23.63 -37.28
CA PRO A 2 52.05 22.83 -36.89
C PRO A 2 52.41 21.75 -35.82
N CYS A 3 51.51 21.27 -34.93
CA CYS A 3 50.32 20.40 -35.04
C CYS A 3 50.62 18.90 -35.22
N SER A 4 50.32 18.11 -34.17
CA SER A 4 49.51 16.87 -34.19
C SER A 4 49.52 16.27 -32.77
N GLU A 5 48.51 16.56 -31.94
CA GLU A 5 47.25 15.82 -31.76
C GLU A 5 47.34 14.61 -30.80
N SER A 6 46.46 14.69 -29.80
CA SER A 6 46.16 13.84 -28.62
C SER A 6 45.60 12.44 -29.01
N PRO A 7 45.03 11.59 -28.10
CA PRO A 7 44.96 11.59 -26.63
C PRO A 7 45.28 10.22 -25.98
N LEU A 8 45.65 10.19 -24.69
CA LEU A 8 45.36 9.02 -23.85
C LEU A 8 44.15 9.41 -22.99
N ASN A 9 42.98 9.01 -23.48
CA ASN A 9 41.76 9.02 -22.70
C ASN A 9 41.94 7.99 -21.58
N ASP A 10 42.31 8.47 -20.39
CA ASP A 10 42.12 7.70 -19.18
C ASP A 10 40.61 7.66 -18.93
N THR A 11 40.00 6.60 -19.45
CA THR A 11 38.67 6.15 -19.07
C THR A 11 38.56 6.13 -17.55
N PRO A 12 37.45 6.59 -16.96
CA PRO A 12 37.29 6.55 -15.52
C PRO A 12 37.14 5.08 -15.11
N GLU A 13 38.25 4.51 -14.63
CA GLU A 13 38.27 3.19 -14.03
C GLU A 13 37.24 3.14 -12.90
N ASP A 14 36.35 2.17 -13.02
CA ASP A 14 35.24 1.89 -12.13
C ASP A 14 35.73 1.73 -10.68
N SER A 15 35.63 2.82 -9.89
CA SER A 15 35.89 2.76 -8.46
C SER A 15 34.71 2.10 -7.78
N GLU A 16 34.81 0.79 -7.55
CA GLU A 16 33.91 -0.04 -6.78
C GLU A 16 33.56 0.60 -5.41
N GLY A 17 32.44 1.32 -5.33
CA GLY A 17 31.80 1.73 -4.07
C GLY A 17 32.54 2.72 -3.16
N ILE A 18 33.69 3.28 -3.55
CA ILE A 18 34.44 4.23 -2.71
C ILE A 18 34.05 5.67 -3.07
N VAL A 19 33.39 6.37 -2.14
CA VAL A 19 33.05 7.79 -2.31
C VAL A 19 34.12 8.67 -1.66
N LYS A 20 34.70 9.60 -2.44
CA LYS A 20 35.73 10.52 -1.93
C LYS A 20 35.12 11.50 -0.92
N GLY A 21 35.69 11.53 0.28
CA GLY A 21 35.26 12.41 1.36
C GLY A 21 36.33 13.44 1.73
N MET A 22 35.90 14.65 2.09
CA MET A 22 36.76 15.70 2.65
C MET A 22 36.36 16.00 4.10
N ASN A 23 37.32 15.91 5.01
CA ASN A 23 37.12 16.22 6.44
C ASN A 23 37.33 17.72 6.68
N LEU A 24 36.25 18.45 6.95
CA LEU A 24 36.29 19.88 7.29
C LEU A 24 36.05 20.14 8.79
N GLY A 25 36.02 19.09 9.62
CA GLY A 25 35.87 19.21 11.07
C GLY A 25 36.13 17.91 11.83
N VAL A 26 36.11 17.96 13.16
CA VAL A 26 36.51 16.85 14.04
C VAL A 26 35.59 15.62 13.93
N ARG A 27 34.31 15.81 13.55
CA ARG A 27 33.28 14.75 13.44
C ARG A 27 32.39 14.88 12.20
N LYS A 28 32.87 15.55 11.15
CA LYS A 28 32.09 15.80 9.93
C LYS A 28 32.92 15.54 8.68
N THR A 29 32.42 14.66 7.83
CA THR A 29 33.00 14.34 6.53
C THR A 29 31.99 14.71 5.45
N TYR A 30 32.43 15.55 4.52
CA TYR A 30 31.63 15.92 3.35
C TYR A 30 31.94 14.96 2.22
N VAL A 31 30.91 14.58 1.47
CA VAL A 31 31.02 13.64 0.37
C VAL A 31 30.40 14.27 -0.87
N SER A 32 30.95 14.00 -2.05
CA SER A 32 30.41 14.52 -3.32
C SER A 32 28.99 14.00 -3.55
N LYS A 33 28.04 14.93 -3.76
CA LYS A 33 26.64 14.61 -4.09
C LYS A 33 26.56 13.90 -5.44
N GLU A 34 27.40 14.29 -6.39
CA GLU A 34 27.40 13.74 -7.75
C GLU A 34 27.83 12.27 -7.74
N ASP A 35 28.85 11.94 -6.95
CA ASP A 35 29.35 10.56 -6.84
C ASP A 35 28.31 9.67 -6.15
N LEU A 36 27.62 10.18 -5.12
CA LEU A 36 26.52 9.47 -4.47
C LEU A 36 25.34 9.22 -5.42
N MET A 37 24.97 10.20 -6.24
CA MET A 37 23.86 10.03 -7.20
C MET A 37 24.20 9.06 -8.34
N LYS A 38 25.47 8.96 -8.73
CA LYS A 38 25.94 7.97 -9.72
C LYS A 38 25.91 6.54 -9.15
N LEU A 39 26.37 6.37 -7.91
CA LEU A 39 26.42 5.05 -7.24
C LEU A 39 25.03 4.56 -6.78
N TYR A 40 24.16 5.48 -6.37
CA TYR A 40 22.82 5.18 -5.85
C TYR A 40 21.76 5.92 -6.67
N PRO A 41 21.44 5.42 -7.88
CA PRO A 41 20.38 6.01 -8.69
C PRO A 41 19.04 5.90 -7.96
N LEU A 42 18.19 6.92 -8.15
CA LEU A 42 16.83 6.92 -7.62
C LEU A 42 16.07 5.72 -8.19
N ARG A 43 15.42 4.97 -7.30
CA ARG A 43 14.57 3.85 -7.69
C ARG A 43 13.46 4.36 -8.60
N GLN A 44 13.30 3.74 -9.77
CA GLN A 44 12.28 4.12 -10.77
C GLN A 44 10.84 3.80 -10.33
N ALA A 45 10.66 2.84 -9.42
CA ALA A 45 9.36 2.44 -8.89
C ALA A 45 9.24 2.77 -7.40
N SER A 46 8.16 3.43 -7.00
CA SER A 46 7.81 3.61 -5.59
C SER A 46 7.48 2.25 -4.96
N THR A 47 8.09 1.92 -3.81
CA THR A 47 7.59 0.85 -2.92
C THR A 47 6.39 1.29 -2.08
N GLU A 48 5.63 2.24 -2.60
CA GLU A 48 4.32 2.54 -2.04
C GLU A 48 3.41 1.42 -2.53
N HIS A 49 3.23 0.40 -1.70
CA HIS A 49 2.07 -0.46 -1.84
C HIS A 49 0.86 0.46 -1.83
N GLU A 50 0.09 0.44 -2.92
CA GLU A 50 -1.16 1.18 -3.01
C GLU A 50 -1.94 0.91 -1.74
N LYS A 51 -2.03 1.91 -0.85
CA LYS A 51 -2.88 1.80 0.32
C LYS A 51 -4.27 1.59 -0.28
N PRO A 52 -4.93 0.44 -0.01
CA PRO A 52 -6.26 0.24 -0.54
C PRO A 52 -7.07 1.46 -0.10
N LEU A 53 -7.62 2.17 -1.08
CA LEU A 53 -8.49 3.32 -0.83
C LEU A 53 -9.44 2.91 0.29
N ALA A 54 -9.42 3.66 1.40
CA ALA A 54 -10.31 3.40 2.51
C ALA A 54 -11.71 3.31 1.92
N ARG A 55 -12.30 2.11 1.92
CA ARG A 55 -13.61 1.88 1.35
C ARG A 55 -14.53 2.82 2.11
N LEU A 56 -14.95 3.90 1.45
CA LEU A 56 -15.93 4.83 1.97
C LEU A 56 -17.25 4.08 1.97
N TYR A 57 -17.49 3.29 3.01
CA TYR A 57 -18.78 2.72 3.26
C TYR A 57 -19.72 3.88 3.55
N ARG A 58 -20.52 4.26 2.56
CA ARG A 58 -21.71 5.07 2.78
C ARG A 58 -22.63 4.24 3.65
N MET A 59 -22.48 4.38 4.96
CA MET A 59 -23.35 3.74 5.97
C MET A 59 -24.68 4.51 6.07
N GLU A 60 -25.26 4.82 4.92
CA GLU A 60 -26.63 5.28 4.82
C GLU A 60 -27.53 4.06 5.03
N PRO A 61 -28.65 4.20 5.76
CA PRO A 61 -29.53 3.09 6.09
C PRO A 61 -30.10 2.36 4.85
N GLU A 62 -30.09 3.00 3.68
CA GLU A 62 -30.55 2.42 2.42
C GLU A 62 -29.67 1.27 1.91
N ASP A 63 -28.35 1.33 2.16
CA ASP A 63 -27.35 0.40 1.61
C ASP A 63 -26.90 -0.67 2.63
N CYS A 64 -27.52 -0.72 3.81
CA CYS A 64 -27.16 -1.64 4.88
C CYS A 64 -28.34 -2.53 5.29
N TYR A 65 -28.05 -3.76 5.70
CA TYR A 65 -28.97 -4.62 6.44
C TYR A 65 -28.68 -4.56 7.93
N THR A 66 -29.70 -4.77 8.75
CA THR A 66 -29.49 -5.16 10.14
C THR A 66 -29.24 -6.66 10.25
N ILE A 67 -28.61 -7.11 11.34
CA ILE A 67 -28.40 -8.56 11.57
C ILE A 67 -29.72 -9.34 11.53
N GLY A 68 -30.81 -8.79 12.08
CA GLY A 68 -32.13 -9.40 12.03
C GLY A 68 -32.70 -9.50 10.61
N GLU A 69 -32.52 -8.46 9.78
CA GLU A 69 -32.93 -8.50 8.37
C GLU A 69 -32.17 -9.56 7.56
N VAL A 70 -30.87 -9.73 7.82
CA VAL A 70 -30.07 -10.80 7.18
C VAL A 70 -30.59 -12.17 7.61
N SER A 71 -30.88 -12.34 8.90
CA SER A 71 -31.42 -13.57 9.49
C SER A 71 -32.75 -13.96 8.84
N GLU A 72 -33.69 -13.01 8.72
CA GLU A 72 -35.00 -13.24 8.09
C GLU A 72 -34.90 -13.50 6.58
N LYS A 73 -34.07 -12.74 5.85
CA LYS A 73 -33.95 -12.88 4.39
C LYS A 73 -33.31 -14.19 3.96
N PHE A 74 -32.24 -14.59 4.64
CA PHE A 74 -31.45 -15.76 4.26
C PHE A 74 -31.78 -17.00 5.09
N GLN A 75 -32.66 -16.87 6.10
CA GLN A 75 -33.03 -17.94 7.05
C GLN A 75 -31.79 -18.54 7.74
N ILE A 76 -30.89 -17.66 8.19
CA ILE A 76 -29.64 -18.04 8.85
C ILE A 76 -29.66 -17.49 10.27
N ASP A 77 -29.30 -18.30 11.25
CA ASP A 77 -29.22 -17.87 12.64
C ASP A 77 -28.25 -16.68 12.84
N ASP A 78 -28.62 -15.75 13.70
CA ASP A 78 -27.82 -14.55 14.02
C ASP A 78 -26.37 -14.89 14.41
N SER A 79 -26.18 -15.95 15.20
CA SER A 79 -24.86 -16.45 15.62
C SER A 79 -23.98 -16.81 14.41
N THR A 80 -24.60 -17.43 13.41
CA THR A 80 -23.97 -17.83 12.16
C THR A 80 -23.66 -16.59 11.32
N VAL A 81 -24.55 -15.60 11.26
CA VAL A 81 -24.29 -14.32 10.58
C VAL A 81 -23.05 -13.63 11.16
N TYR A 82 -22.92 -13.55 12.49
CA TYR A 82 -21.72 -12.99 13.14
C TYR A 82 -20.44 -13.76 12.83
N MET A 83 -20.51 -15.09 12.78
CA MET A 83 -19.37 -15.93 12.40
C MET A 83 -18.91 -15.63 10.97
N HIS A 84 -19.85 -15.48 10.02
CA HIS A 84 -19.54 -15.15 8.63
C HIS A 84 -18.91 -13.75 8.52
N ILE A 85 -19.49 -12.74 9.18
CA ILE A 85 -18.95 -11.37 9.20
C ILE A 85 -17.48 -11.36 9.64
N ARG A 86 -17.15 -12.06 10.72
CA ARG A 86 -15.77 -12.15 11.24
C ARG A 86 -14.85 -12.90 10.29
N LYS A 87 -15.32 -14.00 9.69
CA LYS A 87 -14.53 -14.82 8.75
C LYS A 87 -14.16 -14.06 7.48
N TYR A 88 -15.09 -13.26 6.95
CA TYR A 88 -14.91 -12.51 5.70
C TYR A 88 -14.44 -11.06 5.91
N SER A 89 -14.13 -10.67 7.16
CA SER A 89 -13.69 -9.32 7.52
C SER A 89 -14.64 -8.22 7.02
N ILE A 90 -15.95 -8.48 7.07
CA ILE A 90 -16.99 -7.52 6.70
C ILE A 90 -17.04 -6.43 7.78
N PRO A 91 -16.98 -5.15 7.41
CA PRO A 91 -17.11 -4.08 8.38
C PRO A 91 -18.55 -3.96 8.86
N THR A 92 -18.70 -3.87 10.17
CA THR A 92 -19.98 -3.63 10.83
C THR A 92 -19.98 -2.27 11.50
N ARG A 93 -21.11 -1.57 11.48
CA ARG A 93 -21.30 -0.34 12.23
C ARG A 93 -22.46 -0.49 13.19
N GLN A 94 -22.20 -0.31 14.48
CA GLN A 94 -23.26 -0.24 15.47
C GLN A 94 -23.82 1.19 15.51
N ILE A 95 -25.14 1.33 15.36
CA ILE A 95 -25.85 2.60 15.46
C ILE A 95 -27.05 2.36 16.40
N GLY A 96 -26.95 2.91 17.61
CA GLY A 96 -27.91 2.63 18.67
C GLY A 96 -27.89 1.13 19.05
N ASN A 97 -29.08 0.51 19.04
CA ASN A 97 -29.26 -0.88 19.43
C ASN A 97 -29.05 -1.87 18.27
N TYR A 98 -28.88 -1.38 17.04
CA TYR A 98 -28.79 -2.21 15.86
C TYR A 98 -27.36 -2.20 15.28
N VAL A 99 -26.97 -3.35 14.75
CA VAL A 99 -25.71 -3.53 14.03
C VAL A 99 -26.01 -3.59 12.54
N TYR A 100 -25.39 -2.69 11.79
CA TYR A 100 -25.57 -2.52 10.37
C TYR A 100 -24.41 -3.13 9.59
N VAL A 101 -24.76 -3.81 8.51
CA VAL A 101 -23.84 -4.56 7.65
C VAL A 101 -24.12 -4.21 6.18
N PRO A 102 -23.10 -3.97 5.34
CA PRO A 102 -23.31 -3.57 3.95
C PRO A 102 -24.00 -4.66 3.12
N LYS A 103 -25.11 -4.31 2.42
CA LYS A 103 -25.90 -5.25 1.62
C LYS A 103 -25.07 -5.92 0.53
N ARG A 104 -24.21 -5.15 -0.14
CA ARG A 104 -23.37 -5.62 -1.25
C ARG A 104 -22.46 -6.79 -0.86
N GLU A 105 -21.90 -6.76 0.36
CA GLU A 105 -21.02 -7.83 0.84
C GLU A 105 -21.82 -9.06 1.28
N ILE A 106 -22.98 -8.86 1.93
CA ILE A 106 -23.89 -9.94 2.33
C ILE A 106 -24.49 -10.66 1.12
N ASP A 107 -25.06 -9.93 0.18
CA ASP A 107 -25.68 -10.51 -1.03
C ASP A 107 -24.63 -11.28 -1.85
N ASN A 108 -23.38 -10.79 -1.90
CA ASN A 108 -22.30 -11.51 -2.57
C ASN A 108 -21.87 -12.79 -1.84
N LEU A 109 -21.95 -12.83 -0.51
CA LEU A 109 -21.62 -14.02 0.26
C LEU A 109 -22.65 -15.14 0.13
N TYR A 110 -23.93 -14.77 0.17
CA TYR A 110 -25.02 -15.74 0.17
C TYR A 110 -25.59 -16.03 -1.24
N LYS A 111 -25.08 -15.37 -2.29
CA LYS A 111 -25.40 -15.67 -3.69
C LYS A 111 -25.22 -17.14 -4.05
N ASP A 112 -24.21 -17.79 -3.49
CA ASP A 112 -23.83 -19.17 -3.83
C ASP A 112 -24.37 -20.20 -2.82
N ILE A 113 -24.95 -19.75 -1.70
CA ILE A 113 -25.43 -20.61 -0.60
C ILE A 113 -26.92 -20.95 -0.77
N VAL A 114 -27.67 -20.09 -1.47
CA VAL A 114 -29.07 -20.35 -1.81
C VAL A 114 -29.12 -21.13 -3.13
N LEU A 115 -29.13 -22.47 -3.02
CA LEU A 115 -29.56 -23.43 -4.05
C LEU A 115 -30.78 -24.20 -3.56
#